data_AF-A0A210Q756-F1
#
_entry.id   AF-A0A210Q756-F1
#
_cell.length_a   1.000
_cell.length_b   1.000
_cell.length_c   1.000
_cell.angle_alpha   90.00
_cell.angle_beta   90.00
_cell.angle_gamma   90.00
#
_symmetry.space_group_name_H-M   'P 1'
#
loop_
_entity.id
_entity.type
_entity.pdbx_description
1 polymer ?
#
loop_
_entity_poly.entity_id
_entity_poly.type
_entity_poly.pdbx_seq_one_letter_code
_entity_poly.pdbx_strand_id
1 'polypeptide(L)'
;MFITVGKVKLDFSNYEMEQVEKNYKSLQNGGRFKPRSCIARHRVAIIIPYRNRKEHLIKLMNNLHSILQRQQLDYGIYVIEVAPMSDFNRALSLNIGFQEASREYDYQCFIFHDVDLLPENDRNMYTCPTDPRHMSVAVDRLKYKLPYATIFGGVVAMTKEHFLTVNGFSNKFFGWGGEDDDMYKRINYTHLNITRYKPKIARYRMLAHRKDSSVNTERFYLLRHTNDTWRTDGLNSLTYRHIKTDRHRLFTYVLVDIDPAHPAYYTDRLKIVDESIRKMREDFNKSKENDLSTESTGANSSLASKGVNSSRLVVARSEQNMRTLMPNQSINSTTGTLITDKPKHLGALHPIQQFMLSLKELLTDKKEEDINSISDKELASFVRVYVNNLRKAGFSINNELHFKKDTVIKTKSDTKPKLDKIVKYINANKKW
;
A
#
# COMPACT_ATOMS: atom_id res chain seq x y z
N MET A 1 -7.19 43.75 -6.49
CA MET A 1 -8.28 43.37 -5.57
C MET A 1 -8.06 41.92 -5.17
N PHE A 2 -7.89 41.61 -3.88
CA PHE A 2 -7.72 40.21 -3.44
C PHE A 2 -9.05 39.47 -3.56
N ILE A 3 -9.10 38.36 -4.30
CA ILE A 3 -10.32 37.56 -4.55
C ILE A 3 -10.62 36.60 -3.37
N THR A 4 -9.68 36.41 -2.45
CA THR A 4 -9.85 35.54 -1.28
C THR A 4 -10.95 36.05 -0.33
N VAL A 5 -11.82 35.16 0.13
CA VAL A 5 -12.93 35.49 1.05
C VAL A 5 -12.60 35.23 2.52
N GLY A 6 -11.44 34.62 2.82
CA GLY A 6 -11.07 34.21 4.16
C GLY A 6 -11.62 32.83 4.50
N LYS A 7 -12.37 32.73 5.60
CA LYS A 7 -12.94 31.44 6.03
C LYS A 7 -13.92 30.93 4.97
N VAL A 8 -13.74 29.69 4.55
CA VAL A 8 -14.63 29.04 3.58
C VAL A 8 -15.59 28.10 4.28
N LYS A 9 -16.82 28.00 3.77
CA LYS A 9 -17.77 26.97 4.19
C LYS A 9 -17.46 25.71 3.39
N LEU A 10 -17.03 24.66 4.08
CA LEU A 10 -16.78 23.36 3.47
C LEU A 10 -18.09 22.65 3.18
N ASP A 11 -18.11 21.94 2.05
CA ASP A 11 -19.22 21.11 1.61
C ASP A 11 -18.87 19.63 1.78
N PHE A 12 -19.67 18.93 2.57
CA PHE A 12 -19.49 17.51 2.92
C PHE A 12 -20.51 16.60 2.24
N SER A 13 -21.32 17.13 1.32
CA SER A 13 -22.33 16.36 0.62
C SER A 13 -21.70 15.23 -0.21
N ASN A 14 -22.45 14.16 -0.41
CA ASN A 14 -22.02 13.04 -1.23
C ASN A 14 -22.41 13.32 -2.69
N TYR A 15 -21.40 13.59 -3.51
CA TYR A 15 -21.56 13.79 -4.95
C TYR A 15 -20.99 12.59 -5.71
N GLU A 16 -21.47 12.42 -6.94
CA GLU A 16 -20.75 11.69 -7.97
C GLU A 16 -19.73 12.61 -8.66
N MET A 17 -18.71 12.02 -9.28
CA MET A 17 -17.61 12.80 -9.87
C MET A 17 -18.11 13.73 -10.98
N GLU A 18 -19.04 13.26 -11.81
CA GLU A 18 -19.64 13.98 -12.94
C GLU A 18 -20.46 15.19 -12.46
N GLN A 19 -21.03 15.14 -11.25
CA GLN A 19 -21.74 16.27 -10.68
C GLN A 19 -20.76 17.40 -10.33
N VAL A 20 -19.61 17.04 -9.73
CA VAL A 20 -18.55 18.01 -9.42
C VAL A 20 -17.96 18.62 -10.69
N GLU A 21 -17.77 17.82 -11.74
CA GLU A 21 -17.27 18.30 -13.04
C GLU A 21 -18.13 19.42 -13.64
N LYS A 22 -19.45 19.31 -13.52
CA LYS A 22 -20.39 20.33 -14.04
C LYS A 22 -20.26 21.68 -13.35
N ASN A 23 -19.77 21.71 -12.11
CA ASN A 23 -19.57 22.95 -11.34
C ASN A 23 -18.32 23.73 -11.81
N TYR A 24 -17.39 23.07 -12.50
CA TYR A 24 -16.07 23.64 -12.82
C TYR A 24 -15.81 23.71 -14.34
N LYS A 25 -16.70 24.40 -15.07
CA LYS A 25 -16.62 24.56 -16.53
C LYS A 25 -15.37 25.29 -17.05
N SER A 26 -14.68 26.03 -16.18
CA SER A 26 -13.45 26.76 -16.51
C SER A 26 -12.20 25.88 -16.54
N LEU A 27 -12.28 24.66 -16.00
CA LEU A 27 -11.16 23.71 -16.00
C LEU A 27 -10.93 23.13 -17.39
N GLN A 28 -9.65 22.96 -17.69
CA GLN A 28 -9.17 22.18 -18.83
C GLN A 28 -8.99 20.72 -18.40
N ASN A 29 -8.98 19.80 -19.36
CA ASN A 29 -8.71 18.38 -19.08
C ASN A 29 -7.36 18.20 -18.35
N GLY A 30 -7.30 17.22 -17.47
CA GLY A 30 -6.19 16.97 -16.56
C GLY A 30 -6.25 17.79 -15.25
N GLY A 31 -7.39 18.39 -14.92
CA GLY A 31 -7.52 19.25 -13.73
C GLY A 31 -6.72 20.54 -13.81
N ARG A 32 -6.54 21.05 -15.03
CA ARG A 32 -5.71 22.23 -15.30
C ARG A 32 -6.55 23.49 -15.26
N PHE A 33 -5.98 24.56 -14.72
CA PHE A 33 -6.57 25.89 -14.72
C PHE A 33 -5.51 26.97 -14.85
N LYS A 34 -5.86 28.03 -15.58
CA LYS A 34 -5.11 29.29 -15.63
C LYS A 34 -6.11 30.45 -15.68
N PRO A 35 -5.88 31.56 -14.96
CA PRO A 35 -6.74 32.74 -15.07
C PRO A 35 -6.78 33.28 -16.50
N ARG A 36 -7.95 33.73 -16.96
CA ARG A 36 -8.11 34.31 -18.30
C ARG A 36 -7.79 35.81 -18.36
N SER A 37 -7.96 36.50 -17.24
CA SER A 37 -7.82 37.96 -17.13
C SER A 37 -6.43 38.42 -16.69
N CYS A 38 -5.53 37.50 -16.34
CA CYS A 38 -4.17 37.82 -15.91
C CYS A 38 -3.21 36.64 -16.12
N ILE A 39 -1.91 36.92 -16.03
CA ILE A 39 -0.87 35.89 -15.98
C ILE A 39 -0.62 35.54 -14.51
N ALA A 40 -0.81 34.27 -14.15
CA ALA A 40 -0.55 33.80 -12.79
C ALA A 40 0.95 33.90 -12.47
N ARG A 41 1.28 34.36 -11.26
CA ARG A 41 2.67 34.44 -10.78
C ARG A 41 3.25 33.08 -10.38
N HIS A 42 2.40 32.10 -10.13
CA HIS A 42 2.79 30.80 -9.60
C HIS A 42 2.21 29.70 -10.47
N ARG A 43 3.10 28.82 -10.95
CA ARG A 43 2.77 27.55 -11.62
C ARG A 43 2.89 26.43 -10.60
N VAL A 44 1.76 25.84 -10.22
CA VAL A 44 1.64 24.96 -9.05
C VAL A 44 1.15 23.56 -9.44
N ALA A 45 1.92 22.53 -9.09
CA ALA A 45 1.46 21.15 -9.12
C ALA A 45 0.93 20.76 -7.74
N ILE A 46 -0.30 20.26 -7.66
CA ILE A 46 -0.85 19.65 -6.45
C ILE A 46 -0.75 18.13 -6.61
N ILE A 47 0.05 17.50 -5.75
CA ILE A 47 0.33 16.06 -5.78
C ILE A 47 -0.42 15.39 -4.64
N ILE A 48 -1.31 14.47 -4.99
CA ILE A 48 -2.19 13.77 -4.05
C ILE A 48 -1.85 12.28 -4.10
N PRO A 49 -1.23 11.71 -3.05
CA PRO A 49 -1.02 10.28 -2.95
C PRO A 49 -2.38 9.60 -2.67
N TYR A 50 -2.70 8.54 -3.39
CA TYR A 50 -4.04 7.98 -3.41
C TYR A 50 -4.05 6.45 -3.44
N ARG A 51 -4.98 5.85 -2.68
CA ARG A 51 -5.34 4.43 -2.76
C ARG A 51 -6.72 4.23 -2.13
N ASN A 52 -7.70 3.72 -2.88
CA ASN A 52 -9.02 3.34 -2.36
C ASN A 52 -9.75 4.44 -1.54
N ARG A 53 -9.68 5.70 -1.98
CA ARG A 53 -10.23 6.88 -1.26
C ARG A 53 -11.20 7.71 -2.10
N LYS A 54 -12.01 7.06 -2.95
CA LYS A 54 -12.86 7.72 -3.98
C LYS A 54 -13.73 8.84 -3.38
N GLU A 55 -14.45 8.55 -2.30
CA GLU A 55 -15.33 9.53 -1.65
C GLU A 55 -14.57 10.75 -1.09
N HIS A 56 -13.36 10.53 -0.56
CA HIS A 56 -12.49 11.60 -0.07
C HIS A 56 -12.01 12.47 -1.23
N LEU A 57 -11.58 11.84 -2.33
CA LEU A 57 -11.13 12.55 -3.52
C LEU A 57 -12.24 13.42 -4.11
N ILE A 58 -13.47 12.90 -4.21
CA ILE A 58 -14.63 13.68 -4.70
C ILE A 58 -14.85 14.92 -3.83
N LYS A 59 -14.88 14.76 -2.51
CA LYS A 59 -15.05 15.87 -1.57
C LYS A 59 -13.89 16.88 -1.66
N LEU A 60 -12.66 16.40 -1.83
CA LEU A 60 -11.51 17.27 -2.04
C LEU A 60 -11.63 18.07 -3.32
N MET A 61 -11.95 17.45 -4.46
CA MET A 61 -12.11 18.15 -5.74
C MET A 61 -13.24 19.19 -5.66
N ASN A 62 -14.37 18.83 -5.03
CA ASN A 62 -15.50 19.73 -4.86
C ASN A 62 -15.14 21.01 -4.10
N ASN A 63 -14.26 20.92 -3.10
CA ASN A 63 -13.91 22.08 -2.27
C ASN A 63 -12.66 22.82 -2.78
N LEU A 64 -11.63 22.09 -3.19
CA LEU A 64 -10.29 22.62 -3.45
C LEU A 64 -10.23 23.49 -4.71
N HIS A 65 -10.87 23.07 -5.82
CA HIS A 65 -10.82 23.83 -7.07
C HIS A 65 -11.30 25.27 -6.89
N SER A 66 -12.39 25.49 -6.14
CA SER A 66 -12.90 26.84 -5.90
C SER A 66 -11.87 27.73 -5.20
N ILE A 67 -11.10 27.18 -4.26
CA ILE A 67 -10.05 27.90 -3.53
C ILE A 67 -8.89 28.23 -4.46
N LEU A 68 -8.39 27.23 -5.20
CA LEU A 68 -7.25 27.42 -6.12
C LEU A 68 -7.57 28.43 -7.23
N GLN A 69 -8.79 28.42 -7.76
CA GLN A 69 -9.24 29.40 -8.76
C GLN A 69 -9.33 30.82 -8.19
N ARG A 70 -9.86 30.99 -6.96
CA ARG A 70 -9.86 32.29 -6.27
C ARG A 70 -8.45 32.81 -5.97
N GLN A 71 -7.49 31.92 -5.76
CA GLN A 71 -6.07 32.27 -5.60
C GLN A 71 -5.36 32.61 -6.92
N GLN A 72 -6.08 32.56 -8.06
CA GLN A 72 -5.57 32.92 -9.40
C GLN A 72 -4.28 32.19 -9.80
N LEU A 73 -4.20 30.90 -9.48
CA LEU A 73 -3.05 30.06 -9.78
C LEU A 73 -3.10 29.50 -11.21
N ASP A 74 -1.93 29.28 -11.83
CA ASP A 74 -1.79 28.33 -12.93
C ASP A 74 -1.47 26.98 -12.29
N TYR A 75 -2.43 26.05 -12.28
CA TYR A 75 -2.26 24.81 -11.54
C TYR A 75 -2.68 23.56 -12.30
N GLY A 76 -2.18 22.42 -11.83
CA GLY A 76 -2.68 21.09 -12.16
C GLY A 76 -2.75 20.20 -10.92
N ILE A 77 -3.72 19.29 -10.90
CA ILE A 77 -3.90 18.32 -9.83
C ILE A 77 -3.53 16.93 -10.35
N TYR A 78 -2.64 16.26 -9.63
CA TYR A 78 -2.13 14.93 -9.95
C TYR A 78 -2.48 13.98 -8.82
N VAL A 79 -3.31 12.97 -9.13
CA VAL A 79 -3.68 11.90 -8.21
C VAL A 79 -2.83 10.69 -8.54
N ILE A 80 -1.94 10.32 -7.62
CA ILE A 80 -0.93 9.28 -7.82
C ILE A 80 -1.36 8.02 -7.07
N GLU A 81 -1.68 6.97 -7.81
CA GLU A 81 -2.01 5.67 -7.25
C GLU A 81 -0.88 4.67 -7.51
N VAL A 82 -0.32 4.13 -6.42
CA VAL A 82 0.63 3.01 -6.47
C VAL A 82 -0.17 1.71 -6.35
N ALA A 83 0.00 0.84 -7.35
CA ALA A 83 -0.72 -0.43 -7.49
C ALA A 83 -0.80 -1.20 -6.15
N PRO A 84 -1.96 -1.80 -5.84
CA PRO A 84 -2.34 -2.24 -4.48
C PRO A 84 -1.66 -3.53 -4.00
N MET A 85 -0.44 -3.80 -4.47
CA MET A 85 0.27 -5.07 -4.29
C MET A 85 1.37 -4.99 -3.23
N SER A 86 1.38 -3.89 -2.48
CA SER A 86 2.30 -3.57 -1.39
C SER A 86 1.60 -2.72 -0.33
N ASP A 87 2.17 -2.62 0.87
CA ASP A 87 1.79 -1.59 1.82
C ASP A 87 1.87 -0.21 1.19
N PHE A 88 0.99 0.71 1.59
CA PHE A 88 0.95 2.02 0.98
C PHE A 88 2.21 2.81 1.35
N ASN A 89 2.91 3.30 0.34
CA ASN A 89 4.08 4.17 0.52
C ASN A 89 3.72 5.57 0.03
N ARG A 90 3.26 6.39 0.97
CA ARG A 90 2.87 7.78 0.72
C ARG A 90 4.04 8.58 0.15
N ALA A 91 5.21 8.48 0.79
CA ALA A 91 6.42 9.22 0.42
C ALA A 91 6.86 8.96 -1.02
N LEU A 92 6.97 7.69 -1.40
CA LEU A 92 7.27 7.25 -2.77
C LEU A 92 6.23 7.78 -3.76
N SER A 93 4.94 7.73 -3.42
CA SER A 93 3.87 8.28 -4.28
C SER A 93 4.05 9.78 -4.54
N LEU A 94 4.48 10.55 -3.53
CA LEU A 94 4.74 11.98 -3.66
C LEU A 94 5.94 12.27 -4.57
N ASN A 95 7.03 11.48 -4.44
CA ASN A 95 8.19 11.56 -5.34
C ASN A 95 7.80 11.28 -6.80
N ILE A 96 6.99 10.24 -7.03
CA ILE A 96 6.48 9.91 -8.38
C ILE A 96 5.65 11.06 -8.92
N GLY A 97 4.74 11.62 -8.13
CA GLY A 97 3.92 12.75 -8.57
C GLY A 97 4.74 13.98 -8.93
N PHE A 98 5.80 14.29 -8.17
CA PHE A 98 6.75 15.34 -8.54
C PHE A 98 7.38 15.07 -9.92
N GLN A 99 7.84 13.85 -10.15
CA GLN A 99 8.51 13.45 -11.39
C GLN A 99 7.55 13.49 -12.59
N GLU A 100 6.34 12.96 -12.45
CA GLU A 100 5.31 12.94 -13.50
C GLU A 100 4.84 14.35 -13.84
N ALA A 101 4.51 15.17 -12.84
CA ALA A 101 4.07 16.55 -13.08
C ALA A 101 5.18 17.40 -13.72
N SER A 102 6.44 17.21 -13.30
CA SER A 102 7.59 17.93 -13.87
C SER A 102 7.86 17.62 -15.34
N ARG A 103 7.43 16.45 -15.84
CA ARG A 103 7.52 16.09 -17.26
C ARG A 103 6.46 16.76 -18.12
N GLU A 104 5.30 17.06 -17.54
CA GLU A 104 4.17 17.62 -18.28
C GLU A 104 4.20 19.15 -18.39
N TYR A 105 4.73 19.83 -17.36
CA TYR A 105 4.72 21.28 -17.32
C TYR A 105 5.80 21.83 -16.40
N ASP A 106 6.27 23.05 -16.69
CA ASP A 106 7.33 23.72 -15.93
C ASP A 106 6.81 24.32 -14.62
N TYR A 107 6.30 23.45 -13.74
CA TYR A 107 5.86 23.80 -12.41
C TYR A 107 7.04 24.30 -11.55
N GLN A 108 6.81 25.39 -10.83
CA GLN A 108 7.80 26.00 -9.93
C GLN A 108 7.54 25.62 -8.47
N CYS A 109 6.30 25.26 -8.16
CA CYS A 109 5.82 24.98 -6.82
C CYS A 109 5.07 23.67 -6.79
N PHE A 110 5.34 22.86 -5.75
CA PHE A 110 4.71 21.58 -5.53
C PHE A 110 4.02 21.60 -4.17
N ILE A 111 2.72 21.32 -4.17
CA ILE A 111 1.91 21.13 -2.97
C ILE A 111 1.69 19.63 -2.82
N PHE A 112 2.24 19.03 -1.78
CA PHE A 112 2.01 17.62 -1.44
C PHE A 112 0.86 17.57 -0.45
N HIS A 113 -0.23 16.89 -0.82
CA HIS A 113 -1.54 17.09 -0.20
C HIS A 113 -2.25 15.76 0.09
N ASP A 114 -2.55 15.50 1.37
CA ASP A 114 -3.35 14.34 1.75
C ASP A 114 -4.81 14.48 1.29
N VAL A 115 -5.32 13.43 0.66
CA VAL A 115 -6.66 13.40 0.03
C VAL A 115 -7.81 13.73 0.98
N ASP A 116 -7.61 13.58 2.29
CA ASP A 116 -8.63 13.75 3.32
C ASP A 116 -8.56 15.11 4.05
N LEU A 117 -7.65 16.02 3.68
CA LEU A 117 -7.46 17.32 4.34
C LEU A 117 -8.08 18.48 3.53
N LEU A 118 -9.22 18.99 3.99
CA LEU A 118 -9.89 20.14 3.37
C LEU A 118 -9.50 21.47 4.04
N PRO A 119 -8.96 22.47 3.31
CA PRO A 119 -8.60 23.76 3.89
C PRO A 119 -9.84 24.59 4.27
N GLU A 120 -9.88 25.14 5.48
CA GLU A 120 -11.02 25.92 5.99
C GLU A 120 -10.88 27.45 5.72
N ASN A 121 -9.79 27.89 5.10
CA ASN A 121 -9.54 29.31 4.83
C ASN A 121 -8.72 29.51 3.54
N ASP A 122 -9.25 30.27 2.58
CA ASP A 122 -8.59 30.50 1.29
C ASP A 122 -7.47 31.55 1.32
N ARG A 123 -7.20 32.15 2.49
CA ARG A 123 -5.97 32.93 2.75
C ARG A 123 -4.76 32.03 3.05
N ASN A 124 -4.98 30.72 3.25
CA ASN A 124 -3.90 29.74 3.24
C ASN A 124 -3.49 29.49 1.78
N MET A 125 -2.57 30.32 1.28
CA MET A 125 -2.17 30.31 -0.13
C MET A 125 -1.49 29.00 -0.52
N TYR A 126 -2.01 28.33 -1.57
CA TYR A 126 -1.42 27.16 -2.21
C TYR A 126 -0.30 27.57 -3.15
N THR A 127 0.68 28.26 -2.59
CA THR A 127 1.90 28.74 -3.26
C THR A 127 3.10 28.46 -2.37
N CYS A 128 4.29 28.47 -2.97
CA CYS A 128 5.53 28.21 -2.28
C CYS A 128 6.17 29.54 -1.89
N PRO A 129 6.50 29.78 -0.60
CA PRO A 129 7.28 30.94 -0.19
C PRO A 129 8.79 30.64 -0.34
N THR A 130 9.62 31.51 0.22
CA THR A 130 11.10 31.39 0.21
C THR A 130 11.64 30.14 0.88
N ASP A 131 10.87 29.53 1.78
CA ASP A 131 11.25 28.36 2.57
C ASP A 131 10.15 27.29 2.44
N PRO A 132 10.45 25.99 2.63
CA PRO A 132 9.42 24.96 2.76
C PRO A 132 8.30 25.37 3.74
N ARG A 133 7.04 25.14 3.37
CA ARG A 133 5.88 25.53 4.18
C ARG A 133 5.08 24.33 4.63
N HIS A 134 4.86 24.23 5.94
CA HIS A 134 3.84 23.34 6.48
C HIS A 134 2.48 24.07 6.48
N MET A 135 1.53 23.55 5.70
CA MET A 135 0.24 24.21 5.47
C MET A 135 -0.83 23.72 6.46
N SER A 136 -0.87 22.44 6.81
CA SER A 136 -1.87 21.83 7.70
C SER A 136 -1.54 21.95 9.20
N VAL A 137 -1.26 23.16 9.66
CA VAL A 137 -0.81 23.45 11.04
C VAL A 137 -1.87 23.12 12.10
N ALA A 138 -3.14 23.34 11.79
CA ALA A 138 -4.25 23.20 12.73
C ALA A 138 -5.35 22.30 12.13
N VAL A 139 -5.30 21.01 12.45
CA VAL A 139 -6.30 20.03 11.99
C VAL A 139 -7.36 19.80 13.08
N ASP A 140 -8.63 19.73 12.70
CA ASP A 140 -9.75 19.58 13.63
C ASP A 140 -9.66 18.35 14.54
N ARG A 141 -9.24 17.19 13.99
CA ARG A 141 -9.02 15.94 14.75
C ARG A 141 -7.93 16.07 15.81
N LEU A 142 -7.04 17.04 15.64
CA LEU A 142 -5.97 17.40 16.58
C LEU A 142 -6.35 18.64 17.41
N LYS A 143 -7.66 18.91 17.54
CA LYS A 143 -8.23 20.07 18.26
C LYS A 143 -7.66 21.40 17.77
N TYR A 144 -7.35 21.49 16.48
CA TYR A 144 -6.72 22.66 15.84
C TYR A 144 -5.38 23.08 16.49
N LYS A 145 -4.64 22.11 17.04
CA LYS A 145 -3.30 22.31 17.59
C LYS A 145 -2.27 21.57 16.75
N LEU A 146 -1.07 22.14 16.68
CA LEU A 146 0.09 21.48 16.10
C LEU A 146 0.51 20.33 17.02
N PRO A 147 0.58 19.07 16.57
CA PRO A 147 0.91 17.94 17.43
C PRO A 147 2.28 18.05 18.10
N TYR A 148 3.30 18.44 17.33
CA TYR A 148 4.67 18.64 17.77
C TYR A 148 5.40 19.57 16.77
N ALA A 149 6.48 20.23 17.21
CA ALA A 149 7.12 21.29 16.43
C ALA A 149 7.77 20.83 15.12
N THR A 150 8.20 19.56 15.06
CA THR A 150 8.91 18.96 13.93
C THR A 150 7.99 18.34 12.87
N ILE A 151 6.67 18.36 13.07
CA ILE A 151 5.75 17.76 12.09
C ILE A 151 5.80 18.50 10.76
N PHE A 152 5.93 17.73 9.67
CA PHE A 152 5.90 18.21 8.29
C PHE A 152 5.04 17.30 7.40
N GLY A 153 3.94 16.80 7.96
CA GLY A 153 2.96 15.92 7.29
C GLY A 153 1.69 16.65 6.88
N GLY A 154 0.70 15.89 6.37
CA GLY A 154 -0.59 16.44 5.94
C GLY A 154 -0.52 17.15 4.60
N VAL A 155 -0.40 18.48 4.64
CA VAL A 155 -0.26 19.35 3.47
C VAL A 155 0.97 20.23 3.62
N VAL A 156 1.87 20.16 2.64
CA VAL A 156 3.11 20.94 2.61
C VAL A 156 3.38 21.53 1.22
N ALA A 157 4.11 22.64 1.17
CA ALA A 157 4.51 23.31 -0.06
C ALA A 157 6.03 23.44 -0.16
N MET A 158 6.59 23.08 -1.30
CA MET A 158 8.02 23.18 -1.59
C MET A 158 8.21 23.66 -3.03
N THR A 159 9.15 24.58 -3.26
CA THR A 159 9.55 24.90 -4.62
C THR A 159 10.21 23.69 -5.26
N LYS A 160 10.32 23.70 -6.60
CA LYS A 160 11.08 22.69 -7.33
C LYS A 160 12.50 22.58 -6.76
N GLU A 161 13.14 23.71 -6.49
CA GLU A 161 14.50 23.81 -5.97
C GLU A 161 14.60 23.24 -4.56
N HIS A 162 13.66 23.56 -3.66
CA HIS A 162 13.63 22.98 -2.32
C HIS A 162 13.55 21.46 -2.38
N PHE A 163 12.66 20.93 -3.21
CA PHE A 163 12.41 19.50 -3.31
C PHE A 163 13.60 18.74 -3.90
N LEU A 164 14.26 19.32 -4.92
CA LEU A 164 15.51 18.78 -5.46
C LEU A 164 16.65 18.84 -4.44
N THR A 165 16.77 19.95 -3.69
CA THR A 165 17.82 20.15 -2.69
C THR A 165 17.79 19.09 -1.59
N VAL A 166 16.60 18.69 -1.14
CA VAL A 166 16.41 17.64 -0.12
C VAL A 166 16.44 16.22 -0.70
N ASN A 167 16.68 16.07 -2.00
CA ASN A 167 16.57 14.81 -2.74
C ASN A 167 15.18 14.15 -2.61
N GLY A 168 14.11 14.94 -2.52
CA GLY A 168 12.74 14.46 -2.29
C GLY A 168 12.56 13.65 -0.99
N PHE A 169 11.45 12.91 -0.90
CA PHE A 169 11.13 12.06 0.24
C PHE A 169 11.92 10.74 0.20
N SER A 170 12.05 10.04 1.34
CA SER A 170 12.55 8.65 1.36
C SER A 170 11.60 7.71 0.62
N ASN A 171 12.14 6.76 -0.16
CA ASN A 171 11.33 5.74 -0.82
C ASN A 171 11.06 4.51 0.06
N LYS A 172 11.51 4.49 1.31
CA LYS A 172 11.55 3.28 2.16
C LYS A 172 10.41 3.16 3.17
N PHE A 173 9.59 4.19 3.35
CA PHE A 173 8.51 4.21 4.34
C PHE A 173 7.24 3.52 3.83
N PHE A 174 7.26 2.18 3.77
CA PHE A 174 6.09 1.36 3.49
C PHE A 174 5.23 1.19 4.75
N GLY A 175 3.96 1.57 4.66
CA GLY A 175 3.04 1.62 5.80
C GLY A 175 3.08 2.96 6.53
N TRP A 176 2.22 3.10 7.53
CA TRP A 176 1.95 4.38 8.20
C TRP A 176 3.08 4.84 9.14
N GLY A 177 3.57 6.05 8.88
CA GLY A 177 4.27 6.92 9.83
C GLY A 177 5.78 7.06 9.66
N GLY A 178 6.28 8.26 9.93
CA GLY A 178 7.70 8.61 10.04
C GLY A 178 8.31 9.20 8.77
N GLU A 179 7.61 9.17 7.63
CA GLU A 179 8.13 9.71 6.38
C GLU A 179 8.13 11.25 6.35
N ASP A 180 7.19 11.86 7.06
CA ASP A 180 7.08 13.30 7.24
C ASP A 180 8.14 13.84 8.21
N ASP A 181 8.42 13.09 9.28
CA ASP A 181 9.54 13.34 10.20
C ASP A 181 10.90 13.19 9.50
N ASP A 182 11.04 12.22 8.57
CA ASP A 182 12.22 12.06 7.73
C ASP A 182 12.43 13.30 6.84
N MET A 183 11.37 13.77 6.17
CA MET A 183 11.42 15.00 5.37
C MET A 183 11.79 16.23 6.22
N TYR A 184 11.26 16.36 7.44
CA TYR A 184 11.67 17.42 8.37
C TYR A 184 13.19 17.41 8.62
N LYS A 185 13.78 16.22 8.85
CA LYS A 185 15.23 16.09 9.05
C LYS A 185 16.00 16.49 7.80
N ARG A 186 15.56 16.06 6.61
CA ARG A 186 16.20 16.43 5.34
C ARG A 186 16.24 17.93 5.12
N ILE A 187 15.12 18.62 5.38
CA ILE A 187 15.02 20.09 5.31
C ILE A 187 16.04 20.75 6.25
N ASN A 188 16.18 20.25 7.48
CA ASN A 188 17.16 20.79 8.42
C ASN A 188 18.61 20.53 7.98
N TYR A 189 18.91 19.35 7.42
CA TYR A 189 20.25 19.01 6.91
C TYR A 189 20.68 19.87 5.72
N THR A 190 19.73 20.47 5.01
CA THR A 190 19.99 21.41 3.90
C THR A 190 19.91 22.87 4.32
N HIS A 191 19.81 23.14 5.63
CA HIS A 191 19.72 24.49 6.22
C HIS A 191 18.53 25.32 5.76
N LEU A 192 17.49 24.67 5.23
CA LEU A 192 16.21 25.30 4.94
C LEU A 192 15.38 25.40 6.23
N ASN A 193 14.52 26.42 6.32
CA ASN A 193 13.61 26.56 7.45
C ASN A 193 12.20 26.10 7.10
N ILE A 194 11.37 25.84 8.11
CA ILE A 194 9.95 25.54 7.90
C ILE A 194 9.10 26.74 8.30
N THR A 195 8.35 27.26 7.34
CA THR A 195 7.40 28.34 7.57
C THR A 195 6.00 27.80 7.79
N ARG A 196 5.22 28.50 8.62
CA ARG A 196 3.85 28.15 8.98
C ARG A 196 3.00 29.41 9.05
N TYR A 197 1.80 29.37 8.50
CA TYR A 197 0.83 30.42 8.78
C TYR A 197 0.31 30.30 10.22
N LYS A 198 -0.25 31.40 10.74
CA LYS A 198 -0.94 31.40 12.02
C LYS A 198 -2.06 30.33 12.03
N PRO A 199 -2.28 29.61 13.14
CA PRO A 199 -3.30 28.55 13.23
C PRO A 199 -4.72 28.95 12.85
N LYS A 200 -5.06 30.25 12.87
CA LYS A 200 -6.39 30.75 12.43
C LYS A 200 -6.57 30.70 10.90
N ILE A 201 -5.47 30.72 10.13
CA ILE A 201 -5.47 30.65 8.66
C ILE A 201 -5.20 29.21 8.20
N ALA A 202 -4.23 28.54 8.82
CA ALA A 202 -3.80 27.19 8.47
C ALA A 202 -4.70 26.07 9.05
N ARG A 203 -6.03 26.28 9.03
CA ARG A 203 -7.00 25.30 9.51
C ARG A 203 -7.39 24.32 8.42
N TYR A 204 -7.44 23.04 8.79
CA TYR A 204 -7.93 21.97 7.94
C TYR A 204 -8.97 21.12 8.67
N ARG A 205 -9.92 20.63 7.88
CA ARG A 205 -10.85 19.57 8.27
C ARG A 205 -10.34 18.23 7.75
N MET A 206 -10.12 17.28 8.64
CA MET A 206 -9.80 15.90 8.25
C MET A 206 -11.09 15.10 8.07
N LEU A 207 -11.29 14.60 6.86
CA LEU A 207 -12.41 13.71 6.55
C LEU A 207 -12.23 12.37 7.30
N ALA A 208 -13.34 11.88 7.85
CA ALA A 208 -13.32 10.65 8.63
C ALA A 208 -12.88 9.47 7.76
N HIS A 209 -11.97 8.65 8.28
CA HIS A 209 -11.55 7.41 7.67
C HIS A 209 -11.15 6.40 8.74
N ARG A 210 -11.21 5.10 8.40
CA ARG A 210 -10.57 4.06 9.20
C ARG A 210 -9.06 4.26 9.11
N LYS A 211 -8.38 4.22 10.26
CA LYS A 211 -6.91 4.26 10.31
C LYS A 211 -6.35 3.14 9.43
N ASP A 212 -5.27 3.44 8.71
CA ASP A 212 -4.56 2.41 7.96
C ASP A 212 -4.10 1.31 8.92
N SER A 213 -4.32 0.07 8.50
CA SER A 213 -4.06 -1.11 9.32
C SER A 213 -2.58 -1.49 9.38
N SER A 214 -1.76 -1.06 8.42
CA SER A 214 -0.33 -1.37 8.36
C SER A 214 0.53 -0.21 8.89
N VAL A 215 0.85 -0.26 10.18
CA VAL A 215 1.88 0.60 10.77
C VAL A 215 3.25 0.16 10.28
N ASN A 216 4.09 1.11 9.86
CA ASN A 216 5.47 0.80 9.52
C ASN A 216 6.26 0.44 10.80
N THR A 217 6.64 -0.83 10.96
CA THR A 217 7.41 -1.32 12.12
C THR A 217 8.84 -0.82 12.13
N GLU A 218 9.40 -0.52 10.95
CA GLU A 218 10.78 -0.06 10.76
C GLU A 218 10.93 1.46 10.85
N ARG A 219 9.85 2.23 10.99
CA ARG A 219 9.88 3.70 10.93
C ARG A 219 10.92 4.35 11.84
N PHE A 220 11.10 3.82 13.06
CA PHE A 220 12.08 4.36 14.01
C PHE A 220 13.52 4.02 13.61
N TYR A 221 13.73 2.83 13.03
CA TYR A 221 15.01 2.44 12.45
C TYR A 221 15.34 3.34 11.26
N LEU A 222 14.41 3.51 10.32
CA LEU A 222 14.57 4.39 9.16
C LEU A 222 14.89 5.83 9.59
N LEU A 223 14.10 6.38 10.52
CA LEU A 223 14.31 7.73 11.05
C LEU A 223 15.68 7.92 11.72
N ARG A 224 16.21 6.90 12.41
CA ARG A 224 17.53 6.99 13.03
C ARG A 224 18.63 7.13 11.98
N HIS A 225 18.46 6.52 10.80
CA HIS A 225 19.42 6.48 9.71
C HIS A 225 19.15 7.51 8.61
N THR A 226 18.28 8.50 8.83
CA THR A 226 18.02 9.55 7.82
C THR A 226 19.31 10.28 7.44
N ASN A 227 20.18 10.60 8.41
CA ASN A 227 21.43 11.32 8.14
C ASN A 227 22.35 10.57 7.16
N ASP A 228 22.36 9.23 7.26
CA ASP A 228 23.23 8.38 6.46
C ASP A 228 22.64 8.12 5.07
N THR A 229 21.31 8.11 4.97
CA THR A 229 20.63 7.61 3.77
C THR A 229 20.06 8.71 2.86
N TRP A 230 19.75 9.91 3.36
CA TRP A 230 18.97 10.89 2.59
C TRP A 230 19.59 11.32 1.25
N ARG A 231 20.92 11.31 1.14
CA ARG A 231 21.65 11.62 -0.10
C ARG A 231 21.58 10.49 -1.14
N THR A 232 21.26 9.28 -0.72
CA THR A 232 21.25 8.05 -1.55
C THR A 232 19.87 7.41 -1.70
N ASP A 233 18.91 7.80 -0.86
CA ASP A 233 17.52 7.36 -0.91
C ASP A 233 16.61 8.57 -1.08
N GLY A 234 16.04 8.70 -2.27
CA GLY A 234 15.18 9.82 -2.62
C GLY A 234 14.86 9.87 -4.11
N LEU A 235 14.79 11.07 -4.68
CA LEU A 235 14.55 11.25 -6.12
C LEU A 235 15.62 10.57 -6.97
N ASN A 236 16.89 10.63 -6.56
CA ASN A 236 17.99 10.02 -7.30
C ASN A 236 17.96 8.48 -7.34
N SER A 237 17.23 7.84 -6.43
CA SER A 237 17.06 6.41 -6.36
C SER A 237 15.62 5.98 -6.68
N LEU A 238 14.79 6.89 -7.19
CA LEU A 238 13.38 6.63 -7.44
C LEU A 238 13.22 5.71 -8.66
N THR A 239 12.69 4.51 -8.42
CA THR A 239 12.39 3.52 -9.45
C THR A 239 10.92 3.11 -9.40
N TYR A 240 10.23 3.18 -10.54
CA TYR A 240 8.84 2.77 -10.66
C TYR A 240 8.51 2.47 -12.11
N ARG A 241 7.43 1.71 -12.31
CA ARG A 241 6.88 1.43 -13.64
C ARG A 241 5.61 2.24 -13.84
N HIS A 242 5.60 3.12 -14.83
CA HIS A 242 4.37 3.77 -15.27
C HIS A 242 3.41 2.73 -15.88
N ILE A 243 2.14 2.74 -15.46
CA ILE A 243 1.10 1.84 -16.03
C ILE A 243 0.16 2.63 -16.93
N LYS A 244 -0.42 3.73 -16.43
CA LYS A 244 -1.35 4.56 -17.21
C LYS A 244 -1.49 5.96 -16.65
N THR A 245 -1.92 6.87 -17.52
CA THR A 245 -2.34 8.23 -17.18
C THR A 245 -3.72 8.50 -17.76
N ASP A 246 -4.69 8.84 -16.90
CA ASP A 246 -6.05 9.21 -17.30
C ASP A 246 -6.30 10.69 -16.99
N ARG A 247 -6.60 11.51 -18.00
CA ARG A 247 -6.82 12.95 -17.85
C ARG A 247 -8.31 13.26 -17.67
N HIS A 248 -8.77 13.27 -16.44
CA HIS A 248 -10.13 13.69 -16.07
C HIS A 248 -10.26 15.21 -16.08
N ARG A 249 -11.49 15.74 -16.05
CA ARG A 249 -11.68 17.20 -16.05
C ARG A 249 -11.18 17.86 -14.76
N LEU A 250 -11.27 17.16 -13.63
CA LEU A 250 -10.90 17.67 -12.30
C LEU A 250 -9.45 17.38 -11.91
N PHE A 251 -8.83 16.33 -12.45
CA PHE A 251 -7.46 15.94 -12.12
C PHE A 251 -6.86 15.05 -13.21
N THR A 252 -5.54 14.89 -13.16
CA THR A 252 -4.82 13.86 -13.88
C THR A 252 -4.57 12.69 -12.93
N TYR A 253 -5.08 11.51 -13.29
CA TYR A 253 -4.84 10.27 -12.56
C TYR A 253 -3.63 9.57 -13.14
N VAL A 254 -2.68 9.16 -12.30
CA VAL A 254 -1.51 8.39 -12.71
C VAL A 254 -1.45 7.12 -11.90
N LEU A 255 -1.53 5.98 -12.59
CA LEU A 255 -1.33 4.67 -12.00
C LEU A 255 0.09 4.18 -12.29
N VAL A 256 0.77 3.79 -11.23
CA VAL A 256 2.14 3.27 -11.28
C VAL A 256 2.25 1.96 -10.52
N ASP A 257 3.28 1.19 -10.84
CA ASP A 257 3.73 0.05 -10.04
C ASP A 257 5.09 0.35 -9.42
N ILE A 258 5.38 -0.35 -8.33
CA ILE A 258 6.73 -0.41 -7.80
C ILE A 258 7.61 -1.15 -8.80
N ASP A 259 8.84 -0.67 -9.00
CA ASP A 259 9.81 -1.36 -9.84
C ASP A 259 10.07 -2.78 -9.29
N PRO A 260 10.02 -3.83 -10.11
CA PRO A 260 10.42 -5.18 -9.70
C PRO A 260 11.79 -5.27 -9.05
N ALA A 261 12.74 -4.38 -9.38
CA ALA A 261 14.05 -4.32 -8.74
C ALA A 261 14.01 -3.83 -7.28
N HIS A 262 12.93 -3.16 -6.87
CA HIS A 262 12.79 -2.62 -5.52
C HIS A 262 12.47 -3.75 -4.51
N PRO A 263 13.18 -3.87 -3.37
CA PRO A 263 12.98 -4.97 -2.42
C PRO A 263 11.52 -5.15 -1.96
N ALA A 264 10.80 -4.04 -1.72
CA ALA A 264 9.39 -4.06 -1.32
C ALA A 264 8.44 -4.64 -2.39
N TYR A 265 8.85 -4.73 -3.65
CA TYR A 265 8.06 -5.36 -4.72
C TYR A 265 7.74 -6.81 -4.37
N TYR A 266 8.75 -7.57 -3.92
CA TYR A 266 8.59 -8.99 -3.63
C TYR A 266 7.99 -9.24 -2.25
N THR A 267 8.39 -8.48 -1.23
CA THR A 267 8.02 -8.75 0.17
C THR A 267 6.51 -8.86 0.39
N ASP A 268 5.72 -7.95 -0.20
CA ASP A 268 4.27 -7.94 0.04
C ASP A 268 3.49 -8.81 -0.95
N ARG A 269 3.98 -8.93 -2.20
CA ARG A 269 3.41 -9.87 -3.17
C ARG A 269 3.58 -11.31 -2.71
N LEU A 270 4.67 -11.62 -1.99
CA LEU A 270 4.88 -12.91 -1.37
C LEU A 270 3.92 -13.17 -0.20
N LYS A 271 3.57 -12.17 0.63
CA LYS A 271 2.54 -12.34 1.67
C LYS A 271 1.20 -12.82 1.10
N ILE A 272 0.79 -12.30 -0.06
CA ILE A 272 -0.43 -12.73 -0.76
C ILE A 272 -0.32 -14.20 -1.18
N VAL A 273 0.85 -14.60 -1.67
CA VAL A 273 1.13 -15.97 -2.12
C VAL A 273 1.14 -16.92 -0.92
N ASP A 274 1.79 -16.54 0.18
CA ASP A 274 1.88 -17.32 1.42
C ASP A 274 0.49 -17.52 2.06
N GLU A 275 -0.33 -16.47 2.14
CA GLU A 275 -1.70 -16.56 2.66
C GLU A 275 -2.58 -17.46 1.77
N SER A 276 -2.39 -17.38 0.45
CA SER A 276 -3.10 -18.26 -0.49
C SER A 276 -2.64 -19.72 -0.37
N ILE A 277 -1.35 -19.95 -0.09
CA ILE A 277 -0.82 -21.29 0.20
C ILE A 277 -1.36 -21.82 1.52
N ARG A 278 -1.42 -21.00 2.57
CA ARG A 278 -2.00 -21.37 3.87
C ARG A 278 -3.45 -21.83 3.70
N LYS A 279 -4.25 -21.09 2.94
CA LYS A 279 -5.63 -21.48 2.64
C LYS A 279 -5.71 -22.80 1.85
N MET A 280 -4.84 -23.00 0.86
CA MET A 280 -4.75 -24.29 0.16
C MET A 280 -4.41 -25.46 1.09
N ARG A 281 -3.51 -25.26 2.05
CA ARG A 281 -3.17 -26.27 3.07
C ARG A 281 -4.39 -26.68 3.89
N GLU A 282 -5.18 -25.69 4.32
CA GLU A 282 -6.40 -25.92 5.10
C GLU A 282 -7.45 -26.69 4.29
N ASP A 283 -7.66 -26.33 3.04
CA ASP A 283 -8.64 -26.99 2.16
C ASP A 283 -8.21 -28.44 1.83
N PHE A 284 -6.91 -28.67 1.60
CA PHE A 284 -6.36 -30.01 1.34
C PHE A 284 -6.41 -30.92 2.57
N ASN A 285 -6.14 -30.39 3.77
CA ASN A 285 -6.25 -31.21 4.98
C ASN A 285 -7.71 -31.56 5.29
N LYS A 286 -8.67 -30.67 5.01
CA LYS A 286 -10.11 -30.95 5.15
C LYS A 286 -10.62 -32.02 4.17
N SER A 287 -10.13 -32.04 2.92
CA SER A 287 -10.54 -33.08 1.98
C SER A 287 -10.09 -34.47 2.44
N LYS A 288 -8.91 -34.57 3.04
CA LYS A 288 -8.38 -35.85 3.55
C LYS A 288 -9.11 -36.35 4.80
N GLU A 289 -9.54 -35.45 5.70
CA GLU A 289 -10.41 -35.81 6.84
C GLU A 289 -11.79 -36.31 6.38
N ASN A 290 -12.33 -35.72 5.31
CA ASN A 290 -13.60 -36.18 4.74
C ASN A 290 -13.46 -37.57 4.09
N ASP A 291 -12.36 -37.85 3.38
CA ASP A 291 -12.11 -39.17 2.80
C ASP A 291 -11.93 -40.27 3.87
N LEU A 292 -11.27 -39.93 4.99
CA LEU A 292 -11.14 -40.82 6.17
C LEU A 292 -12.47 -41.04 6.90
N SER A 293 -13.39 -40.06 6.88
CA SER A 293 -14.72 -40.20 7.46
C SER A 293 -15.65 -41.10 6.63
N THR A 294 -15.48 -41.11 5.30
CA THR A 294 -16.24 -41.98 4.38
C THR A 294 -15.77 -43.43 4.35
N GLU A 295 -14.55 -43.74 4.78
CA GLU A 295 -14.07 -45.13 4.91
C GLU A 295 -14.49 -45.81 6.23
N SER A 296 -15.06 -45.07 7.20
CA SER A 296 -15.50 -45.63 8.49
C SER A 296 -16.94 -46.15 8.54
N THR A 297 -17.74 -45.95 7.48
CA THR A 297 -19.13 -46.47 7.39
C THR A 297 -19.22 -47.67 6.46
N GLY A 298 -18.41 -48.69 6.73
CA GLY A 298 -18.28 -49.88 5.89
C GLY A 298 -18.11 -51.19 6.65
N ALA A 299 -18.66 -51.36 7.86
CA ALA A 299 -18.86 -52.67 8.49
C ALA A 299 -19.75 -52.59 9.75
N ASN A 300 -21.04 -52.90 9.62
CA ASN A 300 -21.75 -53.88 10.46
C ASN A 300 -23.28 -53.81 10.23
N SER A 301 -23.83 -54.94 9.81
CA SER A 301 -25.25 -55.25 9.78
C SER A 301 -25.74 -55.70 11.16
N SER A 302 -26.84 -55.13 11.65
CA SER A 302 -28.09 -55.84 12.02
C SER A 302 -28.88 -55.19 13.18
N LEU A 303 -30.19 -55.13 12.93
CA LEU A 303 -31.36 -55.00 13.81
C LEU A 303 -31.78 -53.66 14.46
N ALA A 304 -33.09 -53.45 14.27
CA ALA A 304 -34.07 -52.71 15.07
C ALA A 304 -34.37 -51.24 14.72
N SER A 305 -35.58 -51.09 14.19
CA SER A 305 -36.38 -49.91 13.94
C SER A 305 -36.49 -48.92 15.10
N LYS A 306 -36.43 -47.62 14.76
CA LYS A 306 -37.51 -46.62 14.98
C LYS A 306 -37.01 -45.21 14.65
N GLY A 307 -37.78 -44.50 13.81
CA GLY A 307 -38.13 -43.11 14.10
C GLY A 307 -37.38 -41.98 13.40
N VAL A 308 -38.10 -41.42 12.42
CA VAL A 308 -38.26 -39.97 12.15
C VAL A 308 -37.23 -39.26 11.25
N ASN A 309 -37.71 -39.05 10.02
CA ASN A 309 -37.45 -37.95 9.10
C ASN A 309 -36.75 -36.70 9.66
N SER A 310 -35.73 -36.22 8.95
CA SER A 310 -35.56 -34.77 8.77
C SER A 310 -34.92 -34.44 7.42
N SER A 311 -35.79 -34.27 6.42
CA SER A 311 -35.51 -33.49 5.22
C SER A 311 -36.11 -32.10 5.43
N ARG A 312 -35.29 -31.13 5.87
CA ARG A 312 -35.44 -29.66 5.72
C ARG A 312 -34.72 -28.96 6.87
N LEU A 313 -33.65 -28.24 6.60
CA LEU A 313 -33.66 -26.77 6.66
C LEU A 313 -32.30 -26.22 6.21
N VAL A 314 -32.36 -25.46 5.12
CA VAL A 314 -31.32 -24.58 4.62
C VAL A 314 -31.42 -23.26 5.39
N VAL A 315 -30.29 -22.60 5.60
CA VAL A 315 -30.11 -21.18 5.99
C VAL A 315 -30.30 -20.85 7.48
N ALA A 316 -29.21 -20.38 8.10
CA ALA A 316 -29.08 -19.24 9.02
C ALA A 316 -28.25 -19.55 10.27
N ARG A 317 -27.01 -19.04 10.31
CA ARG A 317 -26.49 -18.15 11.38
C ARG A 317 -24.97 -18.00 11.26
N SER A 318 -24.56 -16.96 10.55
CA SER A 318 -23.41 -16.15 10.92
C SER A 318 -23.75 -15.31 12.16
N GLU A 319 -22.72 -14.89 12.90
CA GLU A 319 -22.73 -13.85 13.95
C GLU A 319 -23.25 -14.24 15.34
N GLN A 320 -22.37 -14.79 16.19
CA GLN A 320 -22.19 -14.33 17.57
C GLN A 320 -20.99 -15.03 18.22
N ASN A 321 -20.05 -14.22 18.74
CA ASN A 321 -19.15 -14.45 19.89
C ASN A 321 -17.71 -13.97 19.65
N MET A 322 -17.50 -12.65 19.71
CA MET A 322 -16.24 -12.07 20.18
C MET A 322 -16.54 -10.90 21.13
N ARG A 323 -16.67 -11.25 22.41
CA ARG A 323 -16.50 -10.47 23.65
C ARG A 323 -16.64 -11.56 24.72
N THR A 324 -15.62 -11.94 25.47
CA THR A 324 -15.02 -11.19 26.59
C THR A 324 -13.89 -12.06 27.13
N LEU A 325 -12.84 -11.43 27.70
CA LEU A 325 -12.02 -11.86 28.85
C LEU A 325 -10.53 -11.61 28.64
N MET A 326 -10.07 -10.48 29.21
CA MET A 326 -8.78 -10.46 29.90
C MET A 326 -8.90 -11.30 31.18
N PRO A 327 -7.79 -11.85 31.68
CA PRO A 327 -7.33 -11.37 32.97
C PRO A 327 -5.81 -11.10 33.03
N ASN A 328 -5.47 -10.08 33.82
CA ASN A 328 -4.16 -9.86 34.41
C ASN A 328 -3.71 -11.10 35.19
N GLN A 329 -2.45 -11.53 35.04
CA GLN A 329 -1.60 -11.96 36.16
C GLN A 329 -0.10 -11.75 35.84
N SER A 330 0.57 -11.03 36.72
CA SER A 330 2.02 -11.04 36.95
C SER A 330 2.42 -12.27 37.79
N ILE A 331 3.59 -12.88 37.56
CA ILE A 331 4.52 -13.45 38.56
C ILE A 331 5.86 -13.85 37.88
N ASN A 332 6.93 -13.75 38.68
CA ASN A 332 8.38 -13.76 38.41
C ASN A 332 9.03 -15.10 37.95
N SER A 333 10.26 -14.95 37.40
CA SER A 333 11.48 -15.80 37.48
C SER A 333 11.31 -17.33 37.48
N THR A 334 12.00 -18.14 36.66
CA THR A 334 13.46 -18.30 36.59
C THR A 334 13.76 -19.31 35.46
N THR A 335 14.97 -19.24 34.87
CA THR A 335 15.64 -20.28 34.04
C THR A 335 14.89 -20.88 32.85
N GLY A 336 15.26 -20.46 31.65
CA GLY A 336 14.92 -21.14 30.41
C GLY A 336 15.62 -20.46 29.23
N THR A 337 16.78 -20.99 28.86
CA THR A 337 17.62 -20.56 27.75
C THR A 337 16.80 -20.30 26.48
N LEU A 338 16.62 -19.03 26.12
CA LEU A 338 16.06 -18.62 24.84
C LEU A 338 17.08 -18.97 23.75
N ILE A 339 16.83 -20.07 23.03
CA ILE A 339 17.45 -20.34 21.74
C ILE A 339 16.91 -19.28 20.78
N THR A 340 17.67 -18.20 20.64
CA THR A 340 17.42 -17.14 19.66
C THR A 340 17.90 -17.59 18.29
N ASP A 341 17.11 -18.42 17.60
CA ASP A 341 17.24 -18.57 16.14
C ASP A 341 16.25 -17.62 15.45
N LYS A 342 16.57 -16.32 15.47
CA LYS A 342 16.07 -15.42 14.43
C LYS A 342 16.80 -15.78 13.14
N PRO A 343 16.10 -16.05 12.02
CA PRO A 343 16.78 -16.24 10.74
C PRO A 343 17.53 -14.94 10.40
N LYS A 344 18.85 -15.07 10.28
CA LYS A 344 19.72 -14.07 9.66
C LYS A 344 19.14 -13.69 8.29
N HIS A 345 19.14 -12.39 7.98
CA HIS A 345 18.77 -11.79 6.71
C HIS A 345 19.01 -12.72 5.49
N LEU A 346 17.94 -13.32 4.97
CA LEU A 346 17.90 -13.75 3.57
C LEU A 346 17.38 -12.57 2.77
N GLY A 347 18.17 -12.07 1.82
CA GLY A 347 17.66 -11.20 0.76
C GLY A 347 16.43 -11.86 0.11
N ALA A 348 15.46 -11.05 -0.29
CA ALA A 348 14.18 -11.50 -0.84
C ALA A 348 14.37 -12.66 -1.84
N LEU A 349 13.99 -13.86 -1.44
CA LEU A 349 14.10 -15.07 -2.28
C LEU A 349 13.23 -14.90 -3.53
N HIS A 350 13.75 -15.34 -4.68
CA HIS A 350 13.02 -15.35 -5.95
C HIS A 350 11.70 -16.15 -5.82
N PRO A 351 10.59 -15.79 -6.51
CA PRO A 351 9.30 -16.49 -6.40
C PRO A 351 9.35 -18.02 -6.56
N ILE A 352 10.35 -18.51 -7.30
CA ILE A 352 10.62 -19.95 -7.49
C ILE A 352 11.26 -20.57 -6.24
N GLN A 353 12.18 -19.87 -5.58
CA GLN A 353 12.80 -20.37 -4.35
C GLN A 353 11.79 -20.46 -3.21
N GLN A 354 10.87 -19.49 -3.14
CA GLN A 354 9.75 -19.52 -2.19
C GLN A 354 8.75 -20.63 -2.49
N PHE A 355 8.40 -20.87 -3.76
CA PHE A 355 7.62 -22.05 -4.15
C PHE A 355 8.20 -23.35 -3.58
N MET A 356 9.52 -23.51 -3.74
CA MET A 356 10.22 -24.71 -3.28
C MET A 356 10.29 -24.81 -1.76
N LEU A 357 10.40 -23.69 -1.03
CA LEU A 357 10.30 -23.65 0.43
C LEU A 357 8.89 -23.99 0.91
N SER A 358 7.84 -23.41 0.31
CA SER A 358 6.45 -23.66 0.69
C SER A 358 5.99 -25.08 0.35
N LEU A 359 6.48 -25.63 -0.77
CA LEU A 359 6.31 -27.03 -1.14
C LEU A 359 7.07 -27.94 -0.16
N LYS A 360 8.32 -27.60 0.18
CA LYS A 360 9.11 -28.34 1.17
C LYS A 360 8.38 -28.38 2.51
N GLU A 361 7.91 -27.24 3.02
CA GLU A 361 7.13 -27.16 4.27
C GLU A 361 5.81 -27.94 4.21
N LEU A 362 5.05 -27.84 3.11
CA LEU A 362 3.81 -28.63 2.91
C LEU A 362 4.05 -30.14 3.08
N LEU A 363 5.24 -30.59 2.66
CA LEU A 363 5.66 -31.98 2.66
C LEU A 363 6.48 -32.37 3.90
N THR A 364 6.86 -31.42 4.77
CA THR A 364 7.79 -31.66 5.89
C THR A 364 7.17 -32.51 7.00
N ASP A 365 5.84 -32.45 7.17
CA ASP A 365 5.11 -33.16 8.24
C ASP A 365 4.29 -34.37 7.74
N LYS A 366 4.50 -34.79 6.48
CA LYS A 366 3.76 -35.92 5.88
C LYS A 366 4.58 -37.21 5.89
N LYS A 367 3.93 -38.34 6.19
CA LYS A 367 4.56 -39.67 6.10
C LYS A 367 4.87 -40.01 4.65
N GLU A 368 5.86 -40.85 4.42
CA GLU A 368 6.35 -41.21 3.08
C GLU A 368 5.27 -41.81 2.16
N GLU A 369 4.33 -42.56 2.74
CA GLU A 369 3.17 -43.13 2.05
C GLU A 369 2.20 -42.03 1.56
N ASP A 370 1.99 -40.99 2.35
CA ASP A 370 1.10 -39.86 2.02
C ASP A 370 1.65 -38.97 0.90
N ILE A 371 2.98 -38.93 0.74
CA ILE A 371 3.64 -38.17 -0.32
C ILE A 371 3.61 -38.98 -1.62
N ASN A 372 3.77 -40.31 -1.53
CA ASN A 372 3.73 -41.21 -2.68
C ASN A 372 2.31 -41.42 -3.23
N SER A 373 1.27 -41.14 -2.44
CA SER A 373 -0.14 -41.17 -2.88
C SER A 373 -0.60 -39.91 -3.61
N ILE A 374 0.21 -38.84 -3.64
CA ILE A 374 -0.14 -37.60 -4.36
C ILE A 374 -0.09 -37.88 -5.85
N SER A 375 -1.25 -37.86 -6.49
CA SER A 375 -1.39 -38.06 -7.93
C SER A 375 -0.79 -36.89 -8.72
N ASP A 376 -0.39 -37.17 -9.97
CA ASP A 376 0.03 -36.13 -10.92
C ASP A 376 -1.05 -35.05 -11.11
N LYS A 377 -2.33 -35.42 -10.96
CA LYS A 377 -3.48 -34.50 -11.04
C LYS A 377 -3.53 -33.53 -9.86
N GLU A 378 -3.24 -33.99 -8.64
CA GLU A 378 -3.19 -33.15 -7.44
C GLU A 378 -1.97 -32.22 -7.48
N LEU A 379 -0.82 -32.72 -7.90
CA LEU A 379 0.38 -31.90 -8.08
C LEU A 379 0.18 -30.82 -9.16
N ALA A 380 -0.45 -31.17 -10.29
CA ALA A 380 -0.81 -30.21 -11.33
C ALA A 380 -1.82 -29.15 -10.86
N SER A 381 -2.75 -29.53 -9.98
CA SER A 381 -3.68 -28.60 -9.36
C SER A 381 -2.94 -27.62 -8.44
N PHE A 382 -2.05 -28.11 -7.58
CA PHE A 382 -1.24 -27.28 -6.69
C PHE A 382 -0.39 -26.26 -7.46
N VAL A 383 0.33 -26.72 -8.49
CA VAL A 383 1.14 -25.85 -9.35
C VAL A 383 0.27 -24.80 -10.06
N ARG A 384 -0.89 -25.20 -10.61
CA ARG A 384 -1.81 -24.25 -11.27
C ARG A 384 -2.34 -23.19 -10.31
N VAL A 385 -2.74 -23.56 -9.09
CA VAL A 385 -3.23 -22.59 -8.11
C VAL A 385 -2.10 -21.66 -7.67
N TYR A 386 -0.89 -22.18 -7.43
CA TYR A 386 0.28 -21.37 -7.12
C TYR A 386 0.63 -20.37 -8.24
N VAL A 387 0.72 -20.82 -9.49
CA VAL A 387 0.96 -19.96 -10.67
C VAL A 387 -0.14 -18.91 -10.83
N ASN A 388 -1.41 -19.28 -10.65
CA ASN A 388 -2.50 -18.32 -10.68
C ASN A 388 -2.43 -17.30 -9.54
N ASN A 389 -1.99 -17.70 -8.35
CA ASN A 389 -1.81 -16.79 -7.23
C ASN A 389 -0.63 -15.85 -7.45
N LEU A 390 0.47 -16.32 -8.06
CA LEU A 390 1.57 -15.46 -8.48
C LEU A 390 1.13 -14.46 -9.57
N ARG A 391 0.32 -14.89 -10.56
CA ARG A 391 -0.27 -13.99 -11.56
C ARG A 391 -1.20 -12.96 -10.90
N LYS A 392 -2.05 -13.37 -9.94
CA LYS A 392 -2.88 -12.46 -9.14
C LYS A 392 -2.06 -11.52 -8.26
N ALA A 393 -0.89 -11.97 -7.80
CA ALA A 393 0.11 -11.18 -7.11
C ALA A 393 1.00 -10.38 -8.10
N GLY A 394 0.61 -10.31 -9.38
CA GLY A 394 1.16 -9.42 -10.41
C GLY A 394 2.58 -9.77 -10.84
N PHE A 395 3.04 -10.99 -10.56
CA PHE A 395 4.25 -11.52 -11.17
C PHE A 395 3.99 -11.83 -12.65
N SER A 396 4.86 -11.30 -13.52
CA SER A 396 4.92 -11.74 -14.91
C SER A 396 5.53 -13.14 -14.93
N ILE A 397 4.67 -14.15 -15.06
CA ILE A 397 5.08 -15.52 -15.30
C ILE A 397 4.81 -15.76 -16.77
N ASN A 398 5.86 -15.72 -17.60
CA ASN A 398 5.79 -16.39 -18.89
C ASN A 398 5.40 -17.85 -18.60
N ASN A 399 4.57 -18.47 -19.44
CA ASN A 399 3.99 -19.81 -19.22
C ASN A 399 5.02 -20.98 -19.13
N GLU A 400 6.27 -20.64 -18.83
CA GLU A 400 7.43 -21.50 -18.68
C GLU A 400 8.12 -21.14 -17.35
N LEU A 401 7.93 -21.98 -16.33
CA LEU A 401 8.81 -22.02 -15.17
C LEU A 401 10.13 -22.68 -15.57
N HIS A 402 11.14 -21.88 -15.91
CA HIS A 402 12.49 -22.39 -16.20
C HIS A 402 13.29 -22.58 -14.91
N PHE A 403 13.43 -23.83 -14.46
CA PHE A 403 14.38 -24.16 -13.38
C PHE A 403 15.80 -24.26 -13.98
N LYS A 404 16.76 -23.52 -13.42
CA LYS A 404 18.18 -23.78 -13.75
C LYS A 404 18.54 -25.19 -13.27
N LYS A 405 19.23 -25.93 -14.15
CA LYS A 405 19.62 -27.35 -13.98
C LYS A 405 20.40 -27.61 -12.68
N ASP A 406 20.97 -26.56 -12.08
CA ASP A 406 21.89 -26.63 -10.94
C ASP A 406 21.33 -25.98 -9.66
N THR A 407 20.00 -25.86 -9.53
CA THR A 407 19.38 -25.34 -8.31
C THR A 407 19.54 -26.34 -7.16
N VAL A 408 20.64 -26.26 -6.41
CA VAL A 408 20.91 -27.15 -5.27
C VAL A 408 20.16 -26.64 -4.04
N ILE A 409 19.10 -27.37 -3.64
CA ILE A 409 18.35 -27.10 -2.41
C ILE A 409 18.95 -27.95 -1.29
N LYS A 410 19.49 -27.31 -0.25
CA LYS A 410 19.97 -28.02 0.95
C LYS A 410 18.76 -28.53 1.76
N THR A 411 18.59 -29.85 1.81
CA THR A 411 17.56 -30.53 2.62
C THR A 411 18.20 -31.65 3.44
N LYS A 412 17.47 -32.19 4.42
CA LYS A 412 17.85 -33.45 5.08
C LYS A 412 17.90 -34.57 4.01
N SER A 413 18.80 -35.54 4.18
CA SER A 413 19.13 -36.62 3.21
C SER A 413 17.88 -37.25 2.55
N ASP A 414 16.82 -37.42 3.34
CA ASP A 414 15.69 -38.30 3.07
C ASP A 414 14.57 -37.60 2.25
N THR A 415 14.77 -36.32 1.91
CA THR A 415 13.83 -35.48 1.14
C THR A 415 14.34 -35.10 -0.26
N LYS A 416 15.61 -35.39 -0.57
CA LYS A 416 16.25 -35.00 -1.84
C LYS A 416 15.66 -35.72 -3.08
N PRO A 417 15.44 -37.05 -3.08
CA PRO A 417 14.85 -37.74 -4.23
C PRO A 417 13.39 -37.34 -4.51
N LYS A 418 12.67 -36.92 -3.45
CA LYS A 418 11.26 -36.51 -3.49
C LYS A 418 11.09 -35.12 -4.13
N LEU A 419 12.00 -34.19 -3.83
CA LEU A 419 12.08 -32.90 -4.49
C LEU A 419 12.46 -33.03 -5.96
N ASP A 420 13.40 -33.93 -6.28
CA ASP A 420 13.87 -34.16 -7.65
C ASP A 420 12.74 -34.67 -8.57
N LYS A 421 11.80 -35.49 -8.06
CA LYS A 421 10.62 -35.94 -8.80
C LYS A 421 9.66 -34.80 -9.14
N ILE A 422 9.43 -33.88 -8.20
CA ILE A 422 8.57 -32.71 -8.41
C ILE A 422 9.23 -31.71 -9.37
N VAL A 423 10.53 -31.46 -9.20
CA VAL A 423 11.32 -30.62 -10.12
C VAL A 423 11.33 -31.23 -11.53
N LYS A 424 11.48 -32.56 -11.64
CA LYS A 424 11.42 -33.28 -12.93
C LYS A 424 10.03 -33.23 -13.57
N TYR A 425 8.95 -33.34 -12.79
CA TYR A 425 7.57 -33.20 -13.29
C TYR A 425 7.32 -31.79 -13.83
N ILE A 426 7.73 -30.75 -13.10
CA ILE A 426 7.56 -29.36 -13.54
C ILE A 426 8.40 -29.08 -14.80
N ASN A 427 9.65 -29.57 -14.86
CA ASN A 427 10.53 -29.43 -16.02
C ASN A 427 10.07 -30.25 -17.25
N ALA A 428 9.37 -31.36 -17.05
CA ALA A 428 8.80 -32.16 -18.14
C ALA A 428 7.54 -31.53 -18.74
N ASN A 429 6.73 -30.86 -17.91
CA ASN A 429 5.49 -30.21 -18.31
C ASN A 429 5.70 -28.70 -18.53
N LYS A 430 6.54 -28.35 -19.52
CA LYS A 430 7.02 -26.99 -19.87
C LYS A 430 5.95 -25.97 -20.31
N LYS A 431 4.65 -26.22 -20.09
CA LYS A 431 3.56 -25.33 -20.53
C LYS A 431 2.50 -25.21 -19.43
N TRP A 432 2.54 -24.14 -18.65
CA TRP A 432 1.47 -23.75 -17.70
C TRP A 432 1.36 -22.23 -17.51
#